data_AF-A0A917VEW8-F1
#
_entry.id   AF-A0A917VEW8-F1
#
_cell.length_a   1.000
_cell.length_b   1.000
_cell.length_c   1.000
_cell.angle_alpha   90.00
_cell.angle_beta   90.00
_cell.angle_gamma   90.00
#
_symmetry.space_group_name_H-M   'P 1'
#
loop_
_entity.id
_entity.type
_entity.pdbx_description
1 polymer ?
#
loop_
_entity_poly.entity_id
_entity_poly.type
_entity_poly.pdbx_seq_one_letter_code
_entity_poly.pdbx_strand_id
1 'polypeptide(L)'
;MATFEDKYQAVLTYLRDNQPNLGQIAKVDTYLTETNAAFEAAELDPQRRLELIELRNEAMTAATSARRSAQQADQALRDEIAAALSIRKASPLTAARRISPSVATDNYTPPLQYPGHDRDRGISR
;
A
#
# COMPACT_ATOMS: atom_id res chain seq x y z
N MET A 1 39.35 2.72 3.62
CA MET A 1 38.24 3.38 4.33
C MET A 1 37.61 4.39 3.37
N ALA A 2 36.28 4.48 3.31
CA ALA A 2 35.61 5.49 2.49
C ALA A 2 35.81 6.89 3.08
N THR A 3 36.08 7.88 2.22
CA THR A 3 36.28 9.29 2.62
C THR A 3 34.95 9.97 2.94
N PHE A 4 34.98 11.13 3.62
CA PHE A 4 33.74 11.91 3.86
C PHE A 4 33.04 12.28 2.55
N GLU A 5 33.80 12.59 1.51
CA GLU A 5 33.28 12.89 0.17
C GLU A 5 32.50 11.69 -0.39
N ASP A 6 33.10 10.50 -0.37
CA ASP A 6 32.42 9.27 -0.80
C ASP A 6 31.13 9.04 -0.02
N LYS A 7 31.14 9.31 1.29
CA LYS A 7 29.98 9.08 2.15
C LYS A 7 28.83 10.03 1.83
N TYR A 8 29.09 11.33 1.69
CA TYR A 8 28.04 12.30 1.33
C TYR A 8 27.56 12.10 -0.11
N GLN A 9 28.47 11.79 -1.04
CA GLN A 9 28.12 11.53 -2.44
C GLN A 9 27.27 10.26 -2.59
N ALA A 10 27.52 9.23 -1.78
CA ALA A 10 26.69 8.04 -1.73
C ALA A 10 25.26 8.36 -1.28
N VAL A 11 25.09 9.26 -0.30
CA VAL A 11 23.76 9.73 0.14
C VAL A 11 23.06 10.48 -1.00
N LEU A 12 23.74 11.44 -1.63
CA LEU A 12 23.17 12.21 -2.73
C LEU A 12 22.74 11.31 -3.90
N THR A 13 23.60 10.36 -4.28
CA THR A 13 23.32 9.39 -5.35
C THR A 13 22.13 8.51 -4.96
N TYR A 14 22.11 7.99 -3.74
CA TYR A 14 20.99 7.17 -3.27
C TYR A 14 19.67 7.94 -3.29
N LEU A 15 19.64 9.18 -2.80
CA LEU A 15 18.42 9.99 -2.72
C LEU A 15 17.94 10.50 -4.09
N ARG A 16 18.86 10.69 -5.05
CA ARG A 16 18.53 11.09 -6.41
C ARG A 16 17.97 9.92 -7.22
N ASP A 17 18.62 8.77 -7.13
CA ASP A 17 18.36 7.64 -8.02
C ASP A 17 17.25 6.74 -7.46
N ASN A 18 16.95 6.84 -6.17
CA ASN A 18 15.88 6.12 -5.50
C ASN A 18 14.84 7.12 -5.02
N GLN A 19 13.55 6.76 -5.08
CA GLN A 19 12.49 7.46 -4.35
C GLN A 19 12.28 6.73 -3.00
N PRO A 20 13.09 7.03 -1.97
CA PRO A 20 13.07 6.26 -0.73
C PRO A 20 11.75 6.47 0.02
N ASN A 21 11.25 5.39 0.62
CA ASN A 21 10.17 5.49 1.60
C ASN A 21 10.69 5.98 2.97
N LEU A 22 9.78 6.20 3.92
CA LEU A 22 10.10 6.70 5.26
C LEU A 22 11.12 5.82 6.01
N GLY A 23 11.03 4.50 5.88
CA GLY A 23 11.96 3.58 6.55
C GLY A 23 13.37 3.64 5.97
N GLN A 24 13.49 3.86 4.66
CA GLN A 24 14.77 4.08 3.99
C GLN A 24 15.36 5.45 4.32
N ILE A 25 14.54 6.50 4.38
CA ILE A 25 14.97 7.82 4.83
C ILE A 25 15.54 7.79 6.25
N ALA A 26 14.90 7.06 7.17
CA ALA A 26 15.40 6.94 8.55
C ALA A 26 16.83 6.35 8.60
N LYS A 27 17.15 5.39 7.71
CA LYS A 27 18.51 4.83 7.61
C LYS A 27 19.51 5.86 7.08
N VAL A 28 19.10 6.65 6.08
CA VAL A 28 19.92 7.76 5.57
C VAL A 28 20.20 8.79 6.67
N ASP A 29 19.19 9.11 7.48
CA ASP A 29 19.33 10.06 8.60
C ASP A 29 20.32 9.57 9.67
N THR A 30 20.24 8.29 10.05
CA THR A 30 21.22 7.68 10.97
C THR A 30 22.62 7.75 10.39
N TYR A 31 22.78 7.36 9.12
CA TYR A 31 24.07 7.37 8.45
C TYR A 31 24.68 8.78 8.33
N LEU A 32 23.86 9.79 8.02
CA LEU A 32 24.28 11.20 8.01
C LEU A 32 24.66 11.67 9.41
N THR A 33 23.93 11.28 10.45
CA THR A 33 24.23 11.64 11.84
C THR A 33 25.60 11.11 12.26
N GLU A 34 25.87 9.83 12.01
CA GLU A 34 27.16 9.19 12.30
C GLU A 34 28.30 9.82 11.49
N THR A 35 28.06 10.08 10.20
CA THR A 35 29.05 10.71 9.32
C THR A 35 29.38 12.13 9.77
N ASN A 36 28.37 12.91 10.16
CA ASN A 36 28.55 14.27 10.67
C ASN A 36 29.29 14.27 12.01
N ALA A 37 28.97 13.34 12.92
CA ALA A 37 29.69 13.21 14.19
C ALA A 37 31.18 12.92 13.97
N ALA A 38 31.50 12.01 13.04
CA ALA A 38 32.88 11.72 12.67
C ALA A 38 33.57 12.90 11.97
N PHE A 39 32.83 13.65 11.14
CA PHE A 39 33.33 14.86 10.48
C PHE A 39 33.70 15.95 11.49
N GLU A 40 32.85 16.19 12.50
CA GLU A 40 33.12 17.22 13.51
C GLU A 40 34.33 16.88 14.39
N ALA A 41 34.55 15.60 14.67
CA ALA A 41 35.70 15.11 15.42
C ALA A 41 37.00 15.03 14.59
N ALA A 42 36.93 15.21 13.27
CA ALA A 42 38.10 15.10 12.40
C ALA A 42 38.93 16.39 12.40
N GLU A 43 40.24 16.24 12.55
CA GLU A 43 41.20 17.30 12.26
C GLU A 43 41.42 17.35 10.75
N LEU A 44 40.84 18.37 10.13
CA LEU A 44 40.91 18.62 8.69
C LEU A 44 41.57 19.97 8.45
N ASP A 45 42.34 20.07 7.37
CA ASP A 45 42.78 21.36 6.84
C ASP A 45 41.55 22.29 6.61
N PRO A 46 41.64 23.60 6.91
CA PRO A 46 40.52 24.51 6.79
C PRO A 46 39.89 24.55 5.40
N GLN A 47 40.69 24.49 4.33
CA GLN A 47 40.18 24.50 2.97
C GLN A 47 39.40 23.21 2.69
N ARG A 48 39.95 22.06 3.09
CA ARG A 48 39.27 20.78 2.95
C ARG A 48 37.99 20.69 3.78
N ARG A 49 37.97 21.32 4.96
CA ARG A 49 36.77 21.40 5.81
C ARG A 49 35.66 22.19 5.14
N LEU A 50 35.98 23.30 4.46
CA LEU A 50 34.98 24.11 3.74
C LEU A 50 34.33 23.33 2.59
N GLU A 51 35.12 22.67 1.75
CA GLU A 51 34.60 21.84 0.64
C GLU A 51 33.62 20.76 1.15
N LEU A 52 33.97 20.10 2.25
CA LEU A 52 33.13 19.05 2.83
C LEU A 52 31.88 19.60 3.52
N ILE A 53 31.88 20.84 4.02
CA ILE A 53 30.69 21.50 4.58
C ILE A 53 29.66 21.74 3.49
N GLU A 54 30.08 22.19 2.31
CA GLU A 54 29.18 22.39 1.17
C GLU A 54 28.50 21.09 0.78
N LEU A 55 29.28 20.02 0.60
CA LEU A 55 28.76 18.69 0.26
C LEU A 55 27.83 18.11 1.34
N ARG A 56 28.19 18.29 2.61
CA ARG A 56 27.34 17.91 3.75
C ARG A 56 26.00 18.65 3.70
N ASN A 57 26.02 19.96 3.46
CA ASN A 57 24.81 20.78 3.43
C ASN A 57 23.90 20.37 2.26
N GLU A 58 24.48 20.03 1.11
CA GLU A 58 23.73 19.48 -0.03
C GLU A 58 23.05 18.16 0.35
N ALA A 59 23.80 17.21 0.95
CA ALA A 59 23.26 15.93 1.38
C ALA A 59 22.13 16.09 2.41
N MET A 60 22.28 17.00 3.37
CA MET A 60 21.24 17.32 4.36
C MET A 60 19.98 17.93 3.74
N THR A 61 20.17 18.81 2.75
CA THR A 61 19.06 19.45 2.01
C THR A 61 18.30 18.42 1.18
N ALA A 62 19.02 17.54 0.48
CA ALA A 62 18.44 16.44 -0.27
C ALA A 62 17.67 15.47 0.64
N ALA A 63 18.25 15.07 1.78
CA ALA A 63 17.60 14.17 2.74
C ALA A 63 16.32 14.78 3.31
N THR A 64 16.33 16.08 3.63
CA THR A 64 15.15 16.81 4.11
C THR A 64 14.04 16.85 3.04
N SER A 65 14.41 17.10 1.79
CA SER A 65 13.46 17.16 0.67
C SER A 65 12.85 15.78 0.38
N ALA A 66 13.68 14.73 0.40
CA ALA A 66 13.24 13.36 0.20
C ALA A 66 12.33 12.89 1.35
N ARG A 67 12.64 13.27 2.61
CA ARG A 67 11.77 13.00 3.77
C ARG A 67 10.39 13.63 3.58
N ARG A 68 10.32 14.91 3.21
CA ARG A 68 9.05 15.60 3.00
C ARG A 68 8.22 14.93 1.90
N SER A 69 8.87 14.55 0.80
CA SER A 69 8.21 13.85 -0.31
C SER A 69 7.66 12.49 0.13
N ALA A 70 8.44 11.72 0.89
CA ALA A 70 8.01 10.44 1.45
C ALA A 70 6.84 10.59 2.44
N GLN A 71 6.83 11.64 3.26
CA GLN A 71 5.73 11.93 4.17
C GLN A 71 4.44 12.27 3.42
N GLN A 72 4.53 13.05 2.33
CA GLN A 72 3.38 13.37 1.50
C GLN A 72 2.81 12.13 0.81
N ALA A 73 3.68 11.25 0.30
CA ALA A 73 3.25 9.98 -0.30
C ALA A 73 2.58 9.05 0.72
N ASP A 74 3.13 8.93 1.94
CA ASP A 74 2.53 8.13 3.01
C ASP A 74 1.16 8.69 3.45
N GLN A 75 1.05 10.02 3.55
CA GLN A 75 -0.22 10.67 3.89
C GLN A 75 -1.28 10.45 2.81
N ALA A 76 -0.93 10.62 1.54
CA ALA A 76 -1.85 10.37 0.43
C ALA A 76 -2.37 8.92 0.45
N LEU A 77 -1.48 7.94 0.70
CA LEU A 77 -1.86 6.53 0.81
C LEU A 77 -2.84 6.29 1.97
N ARG A 78 -2.62 6.93 3.13
CA ARG A 78 -3.54 6.83 4.28
C ARG A 78 -4.92 7.40 3.97
N ASP A 79 -4.97 8.53 3.28
CA ASP A 79 -6.22 9.19 2.91
C ASP A 79 -7.01 8.35 1.91
N GLU A 80 -6.34 7.75 0.92
CA GLU A 80 -6.95 6.80 -0.02
C GLU A 80 -7.53 5.57 0.68
N ILE A 81 -6.78 4.98 1.62
CA ILE A 81 -7.24 3.84 2.42
C ILE A 81 -8.47 4.24 3.26
N ALA A 82 -8.43 5.41 3.91
CA ALA A 82 -9.54 5.91 4.71
C ALA A 82 -10.79 6.16 3.86
N ALA A 83 -10.63 6.71 2.66
CA ALA A 83 -11.72 6.90 1.69
C ALA A 83 -12.33 5.55 1.25
N ALA A 84 -11.49 4.57 0.88
CA ALA A 84 -11.96 3.23 0.49
C ALA A 84 -12.71 2.51 1.62
N LEU A 85 -12.22 2.61 2.86
CA LEU A 85 -12.89 2.05 4.04
C LEU A 85 -14.22 2.75 4.34
N SER A 86 -14.31 4.06 4.10
CA SER A 86 -15.54 4.84 4.29
C SER A 86 -16.62 4.47 3.27
N ILE A 87 -16.25 4.27 2.00
CA ILE A 87 -17.16 3.77 0.95
C ILE A 87 -17.70 2.37 1.31
N ARG A 88 -16.83 1.49 1.83
CA ARG A 88 -17.23 0.14 2.28
C ARG A 88 -18.18 0.17 3.47
N LYS A 89 -18.07 1.14 4.37
CA LYS A 89 -19.03 1.35 5.48
C LYS A 89 -20.34 1.99 5.03
N ALA A 90 -20.30 2.88 4.04
CA ALA A 90 -21.46 3.56 3.47
C ALA A 90 -22.26 2.69 2.48
N SER A 91 -21.70 1.56 2.06
CA SER A 91 -22.39 0.53 1.29
C SER A 91 -22.80 -0.62 2.23
N PRO A 92 -23.90 -0.52 2.99
CA PRO A 92 -24.60 -1.75 3.32
C PRO A 92 -24.94 -2.36 1.96
N LEU A 93 -24.64 -3.65 1.76
CA LEU A 93 -25.15 -4.37 0.60
C LEU A 93 -26.62 -3.97 0.41
N THR A 94 -26.91 -3.29 -0.69
CA THR A 94 -28.25 -3.17 -1.24
C THR A 94 -28.66 -4.55 -1.72
N ALA A 95 -28.82 -5.49 -0.78
CA ALA A 95 -29.54 -6.72 -0.99
C ALA A 95 -31.00 -6.32 -1.08
N ALA A 96 -31.42 -5.99 -2.30
CA ALA A 96 -32.82 -5.83 -2.66
C ALA A 96 -33.58 -7.12 -2.32
N ARG A 97 -34.15 -7.19 -1.13
CA ARG A 97 -35.09 -8.24 -0.73
C ARG A 97 -36.44 -7.61 -0.45
N ARG A 98 -37.04 -7.00 -1.48
CA ARG A 98 -38.50 -6.83 -1.57
C ARG A 98 -39.08 -8.07 -2.24
N ILE A 99 -39.30 -9.11 -1.45
CA ILE A 99 -40.22 -10.19 -1.81
C ILE A 99 -41.41 -10.01 -0.88
N SER A 100 -42.48 -9.40 -1.42
CA SER A 100 -43.78 -9.34 -0.74
C SER A 100 -44.29 -10.77 -0.53
N PRO A 101 -44.79 -11.16 0.65
CA PRO A 101 -45.50 -12.43 0.78
C PRO A 101 -46.86 -12.26 0.11
N SER A 102 -47.00 -12.69 -1.14
CA SER A 102 -48.32 -12.99 -1.70
C SER A 102 -48.76 -14.33 -1.13
N VAL A 103 -49.78 -14.28 -0.28
CA VAL A 103 -50.54 -15.45 0.16
C VAL A 103 -51.24 -16.03 -1.06
N ALA A 104 -50.77 -17.18 -1.52
CA ALA A 104 -51.54 -18.05 -2.41
C ALA A 104 -51.87 -19.32 -1.63
N THR A 105 -53.03 -19.31 -0.97
CA THR A 105 -53.73 -20.53 -0.61
C THR A 105 -54.24 -21.17 -1.89
N ASP A 106 -53.51 -22.16 -2.40
CA ASP A 106 -54.04 -23.05 -3.42
C ASP A 106 -54.21 -24.46 -2.85
N ASN A 107 -55.42 -24.94 -3.04
CA ASN A 107 -56.12 -25.93 -2.25
C ASN A 107 -55.83 -27.31 -2.85
N TYR A 108 -54.80 -28.02 -2.37
CA TYR A 108 -54.52 -29.38 -2.85
C TYR A 108 -55.59 -30.36 -2.35
N THR A 109 -56.56 -30.66 -3.20
CA THR A 109 -57.50 -31.78 -3.03
C THR A 109 -57.01 -32.95 -3.90
N PRO A 110 -56.65 -34.12 -3.34
CA PRO A 110 -56.25 -35.27 -4.14
C PRO A 110 -57.46 -36.14 -4.50
N PRO A 111 -57.47 -36.81 -5.67
CA PRO A 111 -58.28 -38.01 -5.83
C PRO A 111 -57.45 -39.26 -6.13
N LEU A 112 -57.42 -40.15 -5.14
CA LEU A 112 -57.76 -41.58 -5.18
C LEU A 112 -57.61 -42.38 -6.52
N GLN A 113 -56.56 -43.21 -6.57
CA GLN A 113 -56.44 -44.64 -6.96
C GLN A 113 -57.39 -45.34 -8.00
N TYR A 114 -56.79 -45.80 -9.14
CA TYR A 114 -56.96 -47.00 -10.07
C TYR A 114 -58.37 -47.59 -10.42
N PRO A 115 -58.60 -48.48 -11.45
CA PRO A 115 -57.68 -49.28 -12.31
C PRO A 115 -58.04 -49.40 -13.83
N GLY A 116 -57.13 -49.99 -14.64
CA GLY A 116 -57.52 -50.97 -15.68
C GLY A 116 -57.31 -50.66 -17.19
N HIS A 117 -56.76 -51.66 -17.87
CA HIS A 117 -56.71 -51.99 -19.31
C HIS A 117 -55.62 -51.37 -20.21
N ASP A 118 -54.53 -52.05 -20.60
CA ASP A 118 -54.28 -53.28 -21.41
C ASP A 118 -53.93 -52.96 -22.88
N ARG A 119 -52.94 -53.69 -23.42
CA ARG A 119 -52.45 -53.78 -24.82
C ARG A 119 -51.49 -52.67 -25.28
N ASP A 120 -50.39 -52.92 -26.01
CA ASP A 120 -49.92 -54.10 -26.74
C ASP A 120 -48.41 -53.93 -27.05
N ARG A 121 -47.69 -55.05 -27.03
CA ARG A 121 -46.49 -55.43 -27.82
C ARG A 121 -45.37 -54.42 -28.13
N GLY A 122 -44.14 -54.88 -27.82
CA GLY A 122 -43.26 -55.26 -28.92
C GLY A 122 -41.76 -54.93 -28.80
N ILE A 123 -40.99 -55.98 -28.46
CA ILE A 123 -39.70 -56.42 -29.05
C ILE A 123 -38.49 -55.45 -29.19
N SER A 124 -37.46 -55.80 -28.41
CA SER A 124 -36.08 -56.13 -28.82
C SER A 124 -35.24 -55.12 -29.62
N ARG A 125 -34.12 -54.67 -29.04
CA ARG A 125 -32.81 -55.32 -29.17
C ARG A 125 -31.87 -54.90 -28.04
#